data_AF-A0A9D1N9T6-F1
#
_entry.id   AF-A0A9D1N9T6-F1
#
_cell.length_a   1.000
_cell.length_b   1.000
_cell.length_c   1.000
_cell.angle_alpha   90.00
_cell.angle_beta   90.00
_cell.angle_gamma   90.00
#
_symmetry.space_group_name_H-M   'P 1'
#
loop_
_entity.id
_entity.type
_entity.pdbx_description
1 polymer ?
#
loop_
_entity_poly.entity_id
_entity_poly.type
_entity_poly.pdbx_seq_one_letter_code
_entity_poly.pdbx_strand_id
1 'polypeptide(L)'
;MGNTRHPDCAIRELARTAKARLAGNRYAESAALPVKRGASPAQREMCRRVLDLIGAGEEIVNPIAQLADRALIERLPYEERQRYIIRLAADYAEVRRELAAHGVCSPPG
;
A
#
# COMPACT_ATOMS: atom_id res chain seq x y z
N MET A 1 26.22 -13.66 24.01
CA MET A 1 26.32 -13.17 22.62
C MET A 1 25.22 -13.81 21.78
N GLY A 2 24.06 -13.15 21.67
CA GLY A 2 22.85 -13.72 21.07
C GLY A 2 22.72 -13.38 19.58
N ASN A 3 23.43 -14.07 18.71
CA ASN A 3 23.15 -14.05 17.26
C ASN A 3 22.04 -15.07 16.95
N THR A 4 20.85 -14.87 17.51
CA THR A 4 19.68 -15.68 17.18
C THR A 4 19.24 -15.28 15.77
N ARG A 5 19.67 -16.05 14.76
CA ARG A 5 19.29 -15.85 13.37
C ARG A 5 17.80 -16.17 13.22
N HIS A 6 16.93 -15.16 13.39
CA HIS A 6 15.51 -15.32 13.12
C HIS A 6 15.29 -15.54 11.61
N PRO A 7 14.78 -16.70 11.18
CA PRO A 7 14.60 -17.01 9.77
C PRO A 7 13.61 -16.05 9.09
N ASP A 8 12.63 -15.56 9.83
CA ASP A 8 11.58 -14.63 9.39
C ASP A 8 11.81 -13.18 9.84
N CYS A 9 13.07 -12.73 9.84
CA CYS A 9 13.37 -11.33 10.14
C CYS A 9 13.05 -10.42 8.95
N ALA A 10 12.24 -9.37 9.18
CA ALA A 10 11.87 -8.36 8.17
C ALA A 10 13.10 -7.73 7.48
N ILE A 11 14.18 -7.47 8.24
CA ILE A 11 15.45 -6.94 7.70
C ILE A 11 16.06 -7.91 6.68
N ARG A 12 15.91 -9.22 6.87
CA ARG A 12 16.45 -10.25 5.99
C ARG A 12 15.65 -10.41 4.70
N GLU A 13 14.34 -10.20 4.74
CA GLU A 13 13.52 -10.08 3.53
C GLU A 13 13.87 -8.81 2.76
N LEU A 14 14.04 -7.69 3.46
CA LEU A 14 14.41 -6.41 2.85
C LEU A 14 15.77 -6.51 2.15
N ALA A 15 16.76 -7.13 2.80
CA ALA A 15 18.07 -7.40 2.20
C ALA A 15 18.00 -8.37 0.99
N ARG A 16 17.17 -9.41 1.06
CA ARG A 16 16.97 -10.35 -0.06
C ARG A 16 16.36 -9.67 -1.28
N THR A 17 15.31 -8.87 -1.06
CA THR A 17 14.63 -8.15 -2.14
C THR A 17 15.52 -7.08 -2.76
N ALA A 18 16.30 -6.35 -1.95
CA ALA A 18 17.30 -5.40 -2.45
C ALA A 18 18.38 -6.08 -3.29
N LYS A 19 18.94 -7.22 -2.82
CA LYS A 19 19.94 -7.98 -3.56
C LYS A 19 19.41 -8.52 -4.90
N ALA A 20 18.16 -8.98 -4.94
CA ALA A 20 17.51 -9.43 -6.16
C ALA A 20 17.37 -8.30 -7.20
N ARG A 21 17.03 -7.07 -6.78
CA ARG A 21 16.95 -5.91 -7.68
C ARG A 21 18.30 -5.55 -8.28
N LEU A 22 19.36 -5.55 -7.45
CA LEU A 22 20.73 -5.30 -7.90
C LEU A 22 21.18 -6.32 -8.95
N ALA A 23 20.91 -7.61 -8.72
CA ALA A 23 21.28 -8.66 -9.67
C ALA A 23 20.51 -8.56 -11.00
N GLY A 24 19.30 -8.01 -10.99
CA GLY A 24 18.46 -7.85 -12.17
C GLY A 24 18.57 -6.49 -12.88
N ASN A 25 19.46 -5.58 -12.45
CA ASN A 25 19.50 -4.18 -12.88
C ASN A 25 18.15 -3.45 -12.77
N ARG A 26 17.27 -3.87 -11.85
CA ARG A 26 15.92 -3.33 -11.69
C ARG A 26 15.88 -2.26 -10.61
N TYR A 27 16.73 -1.24 -10.78
CA TYR A 27 16.89 -0.16 -9.81
C TYR A 27 15.63 0.71 -9.69
N ALA A 28 14.84 0.79 -10.77
CA ALA A 28 13.59 1.53 -10.82
C ALA A 28 12.37 0.74 -10.30
N GLU A 29 12.50 -0.58 -10.04
CA GLU A 29 11.41 -1.32 -9.42
C GLU A 29 11.32 -0.92 -7.94
N SER A 30 10.20 -0.29 -7.58
CA SER A 30 9.87 0.07 -6.21
C SER A 30 9.93 -1.15 -5.30
N ALA A 31 10.22 -0.90 -4.02
CA ALA A 31 10.30 -1.98 -3.05
C ALA A 31 9.02 -2.82 -3.06
N ALA A 32 9.15 -4.13 -2.81
CA ALA A 32 7.98 -5.00 -2.68
C ALA A 32 6.94 -4.27 -1.83
N LEU A 33 5.72 -4.14 -2.36
CA LEU A 33 4.69 -3.30 -1.74
C LEU A 33 4.62 -3.63 -0.25
N PRO A 34 4.66 -2.61 0.64
CA PRO A 34 4.69 -2.77 2.09
C PRO A 34 3.29 -3.18 2.59
N VAL A 35 2.80 -4.30 2.05
CA VAL A 35 1.45 -4.80 2.25
C VAL A 35 1.53 -6.21 2.81
N LYS A 36 0.69 -6.55 3.79
CA LYS A 36 0.70 -7.88 4.41
C LYS A 36 0.57 -9.02 3.41
N ARG A 37 1.21 -10.15 3.74
CA ARG A 37 0.99 -11.43 3.05
C ARG A 37 -0.48 -11.83 3.22
N GLY A 38 -1.22 -11.89 2.12
CA GLY A 38 -2.65 -12.19 2.10
C GLY A 38 -3.57 -11.01 1.77
N ALA A 39 -3.03 -9.80 1.60
CA ALA A 39 -3.85 -8.65 1.21
C ALA A 39 -4.55 -8.85 -0.14
N SER A 40 -5.75 -8.29 -0.23
CA SER A 40 -6.59 -8.43 -1.41
C SER A 40 -5.94 -7.75 -2.63
N PRO A 41 -6.28 -8.16 -3.86
CA PRO A 41 -5.81 -7.48 -5.07
C PRO A 41 -6.15 -5.98 -5.06
N ALA A 42 -7.32 -5.61 -4.51
CA ALA A 42 -7.76 -4.23 -4.38
C ALA A 42 -6.86 -3.43 -3.41
N GLN A 43 -6.45 -4.02 -2.28
CA GLN A 43 -5.57 -3.38 -1.32
C GLN A 43 -4.16 -3.17 -1.89
N ARG A 44 -3.65 -4.11 -2.69
CA ARG A 44 -2.36 -3.96 -3.38
C ARG A 44 -2.38 -2.84 -4.41
N GLU A 45 -3.42 -2.81 -5.22
CA GLU A 45 -3.64 -1.75 -6.22
C GLU A 45 -3.76 -0.38 -5.53
N MET A 46 -4.51 -0.31 -4.42
CA MET A 46 -4.63 0.90 -3.62
C MET A 46 -3.29 1.34 -3.03
N CYS A 47 -2.52 0.42 -2.46
CA CYS A 47 -1.19 0.73 -1.92
C CYS A 47 -0.25 1.27 -3.00
N ARG A 48 -0.29 0.69 -4.20
CA ARG A 48 0.47 1.21 -5.34
C ARG A 48 0.08 2.65 -5.67
N ARG A 49 -1.21 2.94 -5.82
CA ARG A 49 -1.70 4.30 -6.11
C ARG A 49 -1.31 5.29 -5.02
N VAL A 50 -1.40 4.90 -3.76
CA VAL A 50 -0.99 5.74 -2.63
C VAL A 50 0.52 6.03 -2.69
N LEU A 51 1.34 5.03 -2.97
CA LEU A 51 2.79 5.22 -3.13
C LEU A 51 3.13 6.08 -4.34
N ASP A 52 2.42 5.95 -5.45
CA ASP A 52 2.60 6.77 -6.65
C ASP A 52 2.27 8.25 -6.34
N LEU A 53 1.18 8.52 -5.61
CA LEU A 53 0.82 9.87 -5.14
C LEU A 53 1.88 10.46 -4.20
N ILE A 54 2.36 9.67 -3.23
CA ILE A 54 3.43 10.10 -2.32
C ILE A 54 4.73 10.37 -3.10
N GLY A 55 5.06 9.52 -4.07
CA GLY A 55 6.23 9.68 -4.93
C GLY A 55 6.17 10.93 -5.81
N ALA A 56 4.96 11.34 -6.21
CA ALA A 56 4.70 12.59 -6.90
C ALA A 56 4.73 13.83 -5.97
N GLY A 57 4.79 13.62 -4.65
CA GLY A 57 4.70 14.69 -3.65
C GLY A 57 3.28 15.20 -3.41
N GLU A 58 2.26 14.45 -3.84
CA GLU A 58 0.86 14.81 -3.64
C GLU A 58 0.35 14.33 -2.28
N GLU A 59 -0.35 15.22 -1.56
CA GLU A 59 -0.99 14.88 -0.30
C GLU A 59 -2.40 14.31 -0.52
N ILE A 60 -2.69 13.19 0.15
CA ILE A 60 -4.00 12.55 0.08
C ILE A 60 -4.95 13.21 1.08
N VAL A 61 -5.58 14.30 0.65
CA VAL A 61 -6.57 15.04 1.46
C VAL A 61 -7.93 14.32 1.48
N ASN A 62 -8.36 13.78 0.33
CA ASN A 62 -9.61 13.03 0.21
C ASN A 62 -9.40 11.69 -0.51
N PRO A 63 -9.27 10.58 0.22
CA PRO A 63 -8.97 9.28 -0.37
C PRO A 63 -10.10 8.77 -1.28
N ILE A 64 -11.35 9.12 -1.00
CA ILE A 64 -12.46 8.70 -1.86
C ILE A 64 -12.39 9.44 -3.20
N ALA A 65 -12.13 10.75 -3.20
CA ALA A 65 -12.09 11.53 -4.43
C ALA A 65 -10.87 11.24 -5.31
N GLN A 66 -9.77 10.78 -4.71
CA GLN A 66 -8.48 10.54 -5.38
C GLN A 66 -8.24 9.07 -5.75
N LEU A 67 -8.74 8.11 -4.96
CA LEU A 67 -8.48 6.68 -5.18
C LEU A 67 -9.66 5.94 -5.79
N ALA A 68 -10.88 6.47 -5.69
CA ALA A 68 -12.05 5.81 -6.24
C ALA A 68 -12.10 5.88 -7.76
N ASP A 69 -12.64 4.82 -8.36
CA ASP A 69 -12.99 4.83 -9.78
C ASP A 69 -14.29 5.64 -9.97
N ARG A 70 -14.14 6.86 -10.51
CA ARG A 70 -15.28 7.76 -10.76
C ARG A 70 -16.29 7.16 -11.73
N ALA A 71 -15.81 6.47 -12.77
CA ALA A 71 -16.68 5.86 -13.76
C ALA A 71 -17.50 4.71 -13.15
N LEU A 72 -16.92 3.99 -12.19
CA LEU A 72 -17.64 2.96 -11.43
C LEU A 72 -18.68 3.60 -10.50
N ILE A 73 -18.29 4.61 -9.71
CA ILE A 73 -19.21 5.29 -8.78
C ILE A 73 -20.44 5.84 -9.51
N GLU A 74 -20.25 6.47 -10.66
CA GLU A 74 -21.34 7.08 -11.44
C GLU A 74 -22.36 6.07 -11.95
N ARG A 75 -21.90 4.85 -12.28
CA ARG A 75 -22.75 3.76 -12.80
C ARG A 75 -23.46 2.97 -11.71
N LEU A 76 -22.97 2.99 -10.48
CA LEU A 76 -23.56 2.23 -9.38
C LEU A 76 -24.84 2.88 -8.85
N PRO A 77 -25.87 2.07 -8.52
CA PRO A 77 -27.04 2.55 -7.78
C PRO A 77 -26.64 3.03 -6.38
N TYR A 78 -27.48 3.87 -5.77
CA TYR A 78 -27.16 4.58 -4.54
C TYR A 78 -26.65 3.66 -3.41
N GLU A 79 -27.31 2.54 -3.15
CA GLU A 79 -26.87 1.60 -2.10
C GLU A 79 -25.52 0.97 -2.38
N GLU A 80 -25.26 0.56 -3.63
CA GLU A 80 -23.99 -0.05 -4.01
C GLU A 80 -22.85 0.98 -3.99
N ARG A 81 -23.15 2.22 -4.36
CA ARG A 81 -22.22 3.34 -4.22
C ARG A 81 -21.82 3.54 -2.76
N GLN A 82 -22.78 3.53 -1.83
CA GLN A 82 -22.49 3.62 -0.40
C GLN A 82 -21.63 2.46 0.09
N ARG A 83 -21.98 1.21 -0.28
CA ARG A 83 -21.18 0.03 0.09
C ARG A 83 -19.76 0.10 -0.48
N TYR A 84 -19.60 0.56 -1.72
CA TYR A 84 -18.31 0.74 -2.36
C TYR A 84 -17.45 1.78 -1.64
N ILE A 85 -18.03 2.94 -1.31
CA ILE A 85 -17.32 3.99 -0.56
C ILE A 85 -16.86 3.49 0.82
N ILE A 86 -17.73 2.76 1.53
CA ILE A 86 -17.39 2.21 2.86
C ILE A 86 -16.23 1.20 2.74
N ARG A 87 -16.28 0.29 1.75
CA ARG A 87 -15.20 -0.67 1.52
C ARG A 87 -13.89 0.03 1.17
N LEU A 88 -13.94 1.02 0.28
CA LEU A 88 -12.77 1.79 -0.13
C LEU A 88 -12.13 2.55 1.03
N ALA A 89 -12.95 3.14 1.92
CA ALA A 89 -12.46 3.80 3.12
C ALA A 89 -11.81 2.81 4.10
N ALA A 90 -12.38 1.61 4.26
CA ALA A 90 -11.82 0.56 5.11
C ALA A 90 -10.47 0.05 4.56
N ASP A 91 -10.41 -0.23 3.25
CA ASP A 91 -9.18 -0.65 2.57
C ASP A 91 -8.09 0.43 2.68
N TYR A 92 -8.45 1.71 2.50
CA TYR A 92 -7.50 2.82 2.63
C TYR A 92 -6.97 2.94 4.06
N ALA A 93 -7.84 2.81 5.06
CA ALA A 93 -7.43 2.85 6.46
C ALA A 93 -6.45 1.71 6.80
N GLU A 94 -6.68 0.52 6.26
CA GLU A 94 -5.77 -0.62 6.45
C GLU A 94 -4.41 -0.37 5.77
N VAL A 95 -4.42 -0.01 4.48
CA VAL A 95 -3.22 0.30 3.71
C VAL A 95 -2.41 1.43 4.37
N ARG A 96 -3.07 2.48 4.85
CA ARG A 96 -2.40 3.60 5.54
C ARG A 96 -1.74 3.16 6.84
N ARG A 97 -2.38 2.28 7.63
CA ARG A 97 -1.74 1.70 8.83
C ARG A 97 -0.51 0.89 8.48
N GLU A 98 -0.55 0.13 7.40
CA GLU A 98 0.60 -0.66 6.95
C GLU A 98 1.73 0.26 6.47
N LEU A 99 1.42 1.27 5.66
CA LEU A 99 2.39 2.28 5.25
C LEU A 99 3.01 3.04 6.43
N ALA A 100 2.22 3.34 7.47
CA ALA A 100 2.72 3.94 8.70
C ALA A 100 3.62 2.99 9.50
N ALA A 101 3.25 1.71 9.60
CA ALA A 101 4.11 0.70 10.24
C ALA A 101 5.45 0.52 9.51
N HIS A 102 5.48 0.79 8.20
CA HIS A 102 6.69 0.77 7.38
C HIS A 102 7.41 2.12 7.29
N GLY A 103 6.97 3.14 8.04
CA GLY A 103 7.62 4.45 8.12
C GLY A 103 7.45 5.34 6.89
N VAL A 104 6.50 5.01 6.01
CA VAL A 104 6.23 5.74 4.76
C VAL A 104 5.24 6.89 4.97
N CYS A 105 4.36 6.78 5.96
CA CYS A 105 3.31 7.77 6.25
C CYS A 105 3.18 8.02 7.75
N SER A 106 2.82 9.24 8.15
CA SER A 106 2.48 9.53 9.55
C SER A 106 1.26 8.73 10.01
N PRO A 107 1.27 8.17 11.24
CA PRO A 107 0.13 7.44 11.77
C PRO A 107 -1.12 8.34 11.79
N PRO A 108 -2.32 7.77 11.62
CA PRO A 108 -3.54 8.53 11.87
C PRO A 108 -3.55 8.94 13.35
N GLY A 109 -3.64 10.25 13.60
CA GLY A 109 -3.87 10.81 14.93
C GLY A 109 -5.31 10.62 15.40
#